data_AF-A0A7K3WTV4-F1
#
_entry.id   AF-A0A7K3WTV4-F1
#
_cell.length_a   1.000
_cell.length_b   1.000
_cell.length_c   1.000
_cell.angle_alpha   90.00
_cell.angle_beta   90.00
_cell.angle_gamma   90.00
#
_symmetry.space_group_name_H-M   'P 1'
#
loop_
_entity.id
_entity.type
_entity.pdbx_description
1 polymer ?
#
loop_
_entity_poly.entity_id
_entity_poly.type
_entity_poly.pdbx_seq_one_letter_code
_entity_poly.pdbx_strand_id
1 'polypeptide(L)' 'MGRLAALIALIAAVWVIYHLWTKNNRLSDTEKLIWTVCAIAFSIVTAIIYYFTQYRKIQ' A
#
# COMPACT_ATOMS: atom_id res chain seq x y z
N MET A 1 -1.50 -3.62 -24.32
CA MET A 1 -1.82 -2.55 -23.35
C MET A 1 -2.17 -3.04 -21.94
N GLY A 2 -2.74 -4.24 -21.72
CA GLY A 2 -3.09 -4.71 -20.36
C GLY A 2 -1.92 -5.20 -19.47
N ARG A 3 -0.84 -5.73 -20.05
CA ARG A 3 0.29 -6.31 -19.28
C ARG A 3 1.11 -5.27 -18.50
N LEU A 4 1.23 -4.05 -19.03
CA LEU A 4 1.94 -2.96 -18.36
C LEU A 4 1.15 -2.43 -17.16
N ALA A 5 -0.16 -2.27 -17.31
CA ALA A 5 -1.03 -1.86 -16.21
C ALA A 5 -1.04 -2.90 -15.07
N ALA A 6 -1.06 -4.19 -15.41
CA ALA A 6 -0.96 -5.27 -14.42
C ALA A 6 0.40 -5.28 -13.69
N LEU A 7 1.50 -5.04 -14.40
CA LEU A 7 2.83 -4.91 -13.80
C LEU A 7 2.91 -3.72 -12.83
N ILE A 8 2.38 -2.57 -13.23
CA ILE A 8 2.36 -1.37 -12.37
C ILE A 8 1.50 -1.59 -11.13
N ALA A 9 0.33 -2.23 -11.28
CA ALA A 9 -0.54 -2.58 -10.17
C ALA A 9 0.15 -3.54 -9.18
N LEU A 10 0.90 -4.51 -9.71
CA LEU A 10 1.64 -5.48 -8.90
C LEU A 10 2.81 -4.81 -8.14
N ILE A 11 3.58 -3.96 -8.82
CA ILE A 11 4.67 -3.19 -8.19
C ILE A 11 4.10 -2.25 -7.10
N ALA A 12 2.96 -1.60 -7.35
CA ALA A 12 2.30 -0.74 -6.38
C ALA A 12 1.84 -1.53 -5.15
N ALA A 13 1.23 -2.70 -5.33
CA ALA A 13 0.81 -3.55 -4.22
C ALA A 13 2.00 -4.01 -3.36
N VAL A 14 3.09 -4.47 -4.00
CA VAL A 14 4.33 -4.88 -3.30
C VAL A 14 4.93 -3.70 -2.54
N TRP A 15 4.97 -2.52 -3.14
CA TRP A 15 5.50 -1.32 -2.49
C TRP A 15 4.69 -0.93 -1.25
N VAL A 16 3.35 -0.98 -1.32
CA VAL A 16 2.47 -0.68 -0.19
C VAL A 16 2.74 -1.65 0.97
N ILE A 17 2.83 -2.95 0.68
CA ILE A 17 3.12 -3.98 1.69
C ILE A 17 4.50 -3.76 2.31
N TYR A 18 5.54 -3.56 1.50
CA TYR A 18 6.88 -3.26 2.00
C TYR A 18 6.91 -2.02 2.89
N HIS A 19 6.25 -0.94 2.45
CA HIS A 19 6.22 0.30 3.22
C HIS A 19 5.45 0.14 4.55
N LEU A 20 4.33 -0.59 4.55
CA LEU A 20 3.54 -0.91 5.74
C LEU A 20 4.35 -1.66 6.79
N TRP A 21 5.08 -2.69 6.38
CA TRP A 21 5.75 -3.58 7.30
C TRP A 21 7.13 -3.09 7.71
N THR A 22 7.88 -2.48 6.80
CA THR A 22 9.30 -2.16 7.01
C THR A 22 9.53 -0.70 7.41
N LYS A 23 8.74 0.24 6.88
CA LYS A 23 8.95 1.68 7.16
C LYS A 23 8.02 2.22 8.22
N ASN A 24 6.86 1.60 8.42
CA ASN A 24 5.83 2.15 9.30
C ASN A 24 5.77 1.43 10.64
N ASN A 25 6.64 1.84 11.57
CA ASN A 25 6.61 1.37 12.97
C ASN A 25 5.54 2.07 13.83
N ARG A 26 4.82 3.07 13.28
CA ARG A 26 3.74 3.78 13.98
C ARG A 26 2.37 3.10 13.86
N LEU A 27 2.16 2.29 12.82
CA LEU A 27 0.91 1.53 12.67
C LEU A 27 0.96 0.27 13.52
N SER A 28 -0.13 0.01 14.23
CA SER A 28 -0.36 -1.25 14.90
C SER A 28 -0.46 -2.41 13.91
N ASP A 29 -0.18 -3.64 14.36
CA ASP A 29 -0.24 -4.82 13.50
C ASP A 29 -1.63 -5.02 12.88
N THR A 30 -2.69 -4.66 13.60
CA THR A 30 -4.08 -4.67 13.10
C THR A 30 -4.28 -3.68 11.95
N GLU A 31 -3.76 -2.46 12.05
CA GLU A 31 -3.85 -1.49 10.96
C GLU A 31 -3.02 -1.94 9.75
N LYS A 32 -1.85 -2.55 9.98
CA LYS A 32 -1.04 -3.12 8.88
C LYS A 32 -1.80 -4.21 8.12
N LEU A 33 -2.53 -5.05 8.85
CA LEU A 33 -3.37 -6.10 8.26
C LEU A 33 -4.53 -5.52 7.44
N ILE A 34 -5.26 -4.54 7.97
CA ILE A 34 -6.38 -3.87 7.28
C ILE A 34 -5.89 -3.22 5.98
N TRP A 35 -4.76 -2.51 6.03
CA TRP A 35 -4.20 -1.87 4.84
C TRP A 35 -3.74 -2.89 3.80
N THR A 36 -3.19 -4.03 4.21
CA THR A 36 -2.78 -5.10 3.30
C THR A 36 -4.00 -5.71 2.58
N VAL A 37 -5.09 -5.98 3.32
CA VAL A 37 -6.35 -6.49 2.75
C VAL A 37 -6.97 -5.46 1.78
N CYS A 38 -7.00 -4.18 2.16
CA CYS A 38 -7.47 -3.10 1.28
C CYS A 38 -6.59 -2.94 0.03
N ALA A 39 -5.27 -3.15 0.13
CA ALA A 39 -4.37 -3.08 -1.03
C ALA A 39 -4.62 -4.22 -2.01
N ILE A 40 -4.95 -5.42 -1.51
CA ILE A 40 -5.29 -6.55 -2.38
C ILE A 40 -6.66 -6.35 -3.03
N ALA A 41 -7.63 -5.81 -2.29
CA ALA A 41 -9.00 -5.59 -2.78
C ALA A 41 -9.13 -4.40 -3.75
N PHE A 42 -8.37 -3.32 -3.56
CA PHE A 42 -8.50 -2.07 -4.32
C PHE A 42 -7.21 -1.59 -5.02
N SER A 43 -6.16 -2.43 -5.02
CA SER A 43 -4.87 -2.30 -5.72
C SER A 43 -4.30 -0.88 -5.78
N ILE A 44 -4.64 -0.10 -6.79
CA ILE A 44 -4.04 1.21 -7.04
C ILE A 44 -4.66 2.33 -6.19
N VAL A 45 -5.96 2.26 -5.89
CA VAL A 45 -6.67 3.32 -5.15
C VAL A 45 -6.23 3.32 -3.69
N THR A 46 -6.15 2.14 -3.08
CA THR A 46 -5.65 2.00 -1.72
C THR A 46 -4.22 2.48 -1.57
N ALA A 47 -3.35 2.22 -2.56
CA ALA A 47 -1.98 2.72 -2.55
C ALA A 47 -1.91 4.25 -2.52
N ILE A 48 -2.77 4.92 -3.30
CA ILE A 48 -2.82 6.39 -3.35
C ILE A 48 -3.30 6.97 -2.02
N ILE A 49 -4.38 6.42 -1.44
CA ILE A 49 -4.91 6.87 -0.16
C ILE A 49 -3.87 6.63 0.94
N TYR A 50 -3.21 5.46 0.95
CA TYR A 50 -2.14 5.14 1.90
C TYR A 50 -0.99 6.15 1.82
N TYR A 51 -0.56 6.48 0.60
CA TYR A 51 0.50 7.44 0.39
C TYR A 51 0.12 8.83 0.96
N PHE A 52 -1.08 9.32 0.66
CA PHE A 52 -1.49 10.65 1.13
C PHE A 52 -1.76 10.72 2.63
N THR A 53 -2.31 9.66 3.23
CA THR A 53 -2.75 9.66 4.63
C THR A 53 -1.67 9.18 5.60
N GLN A 54 -0.92 8.15 5.23
CA GLN A 54 0.07 7.50 6.09
C GLN A 54 1.48 7.93 5.72
N TYR A 55 1.90 7.81 4.45
CA TYR A 55 3.27 8.16 4.04
C TYR A 55 3.59 9.65 4.31
N ARG A 56 2.64 10.55 4.06
CA ARG A 56 2.82 11.98 4.34
C ARG A 56 2.81 12.36 5.83
N LYS A 57 2.21 11.54 6.71
CA LYS A 57 2.23 11.77 8.17
C LYS A 57 3.51 11.24 8.85
N ILE A 58 4.27 10.42 8.14
CA ILE A 58 5.49 9.76 8.63
C ILE A 58 6.75 10.53 8.21
N GLN A 59 6.72 11.24 7.07
CA GLN A 59 7.68 12.32 6.78
C GLN A 59 7.55 13.44 7.80
#